data_AF-A0A2A2W9W5-F1
#
_entry.id   AF-A0A2A2W9W5-F1
#
_cell.length_a   1.000
_cell.length_b   1.000
_cell.length_c   1.000
_cell.angle_alpha   90.00
_cell.angle_beta   90.00
_cell.angle_gamma   90.00
#
_symmetry.space_group_name_H-M   'P 1'
#
loop_
_entity.id
_entity.type
_entity.pdbx_description
1 polymer ?
#
loop_
_entity_poly.entity_id
_entity_poly.type
_entity_poly.pdbx_seq_one_letter_code
_entity_poly.pdbx_strand_id
1 'polypeptide(L)'
;MFLLHKDGRYLDVAEVALLNNVLAAVNLEGNRFFYVNPLEADGKHPFNHGTAGRAPWFGTACCPSNMARLLPQIPGMTYAHDDRDVFITFYAESRTEITLDNVQVELQQQTAYPNDGEVSLVVNPAKQKRFRVLLRIPTWARKQFVPGALYRYVDTANEAVSLTVNGEDASLQLEKGFVAIERQWKAGDRVQLKLPMPVHITECHPAVKANRNRIALTRGPFVLCAEGVDNGGATQRFFFATPPEVTDAEVTTKTIDAGAFLQVKIDAQSLTSDGSIERSPLLLTPYYAWNNRGVSSMTVWFPRDPKLAVFDPHLLPKESVFSKVTASHTFADDTVNAVGDGKEPRWSSGKDVPRWTSRPQKNKPQWVEARFDTTKSLRSVGVYWMQDRFDVKFPAEWSLEVEQNGKWMPFQLYTTDRYDTRANRYNVVHPAAPTRCDAIRVRMTPKKDACVGILEIIAEFEEE
;
A
#
# COMPACT_ATOMS: atom_id res chain seq x y z
N MET A 1 -0.90 -1.83 27.51
CA MET A 1 -0.42 -0.43 27.59
C MET A 1 -1.49 0.53 28.10
N PHE A 2 -2.63 0.68 27.42
CA PHE A 2 -3.70 1.59 27.87
C PHE A 2 -4.14 1.32 29.32
N LEU A 3 -4.51 0.08 29.67
CA LEU A 3 -4.96 -0.27 31.04
C LEU A 3 -3.95 0.09 32.15
N LEU A 4 -2.64 0.10 31.84
CA LEU A 4 -1.60 0.41 32.80
C LEU A 4 -1.41 1.92 32.99
N HIS A 5 -1.51 2.70 31.91
CA HIS A 5 -1.11 4.11 31.89
C HIS A 5 -2.27 5.10 31.79
N LYS A 6 -3.44 4.61 31.37
CA LYS A 6 -4.66 5.38 31.09
C LYS A 6 -4.39 6.55 30.14
N ASP A 7 -3.68 6.24 29.05
CA ASP A 7 -3.24 7.23 28.06
C ASP A 7 -3.80 6.88 26.68
N GLY A 8 -4.57 7.80 26.12
CA GLY A 8 -5.31 7.66 24.87
C GLY A 8 -4.41 7.42 23.67
N ARG A 9 -3.13 7.82 23.73
CA ARG A 9 -2.19 7.60 22.62
C ARG A 9 -2.03 6.13 22.24
N TYR A 10 -2.17 5.22 23.20
CA TYR A 10 -2.10 3.78 22.92
C TYR A 10 -3.33 3.29 22.14
N LEU A 11 -4.48 3.92 22.37
CA LEU A 11 -5.72 3.64 21.66
C LEU A 11 -5.72 4.28 20.28
N ASP A 12 -5.09 5.45 20.11
CA ASP A 12 -4.93 6.06 18.78
C ASP A 12 -4.15 5.15 17.83
N VAL A 13 -3.07 4.52 18.31
CA VAL A 13 -2.33 3.52 17.54
C VAL A 13 -3.17 2.28 17.26
N ALA A 14 -3.96 1.81 18.25
CA ALA A 14 -4.83 0.66 18.09
C ALA A 14 -5.95 0.92 17.06
N GLU A 15 -6.59 2.09 17.10
CA GLU A 15 -7.64 2.52 16.17
C GLU A 15 -7.13 2.59 14.74
N VAL A 16 -6.00 3.26 14.51
CA VAL A 16 -5.42 3.34 13.17
C VAL A 16 -5.01 1.96 12.67
N ALA A 17 -4.48 1.08 13.53
CA ALA A 17 -4.16 -0.29 13.12
C ALA A 17 -5.42 -1.10 12.77
N LEU A 18 -6.47 -1.02 13.60
CA LEU A 18 -7.73 -1.72 13.41
C LEU A 18 -8.44 -1.28 12.13
N LEU A 19 -8.66 0.03 11.96
CA LEU A 19 -9.44 0.59 10.87
C LEU A 19 -8.70 0.69 9.53
N ASN A 20 -7.40 0.35 9.51
CA ASN A 20 -6.61 0.32 8.27
C ASN A 20 -6.04 -1.08 8.03
N ASN A 21 -4.89 -1.42 8.62
CA ASN A 21 -4.16 -2.62 8.26
C ASN A 21 -4.90 -3.93 8.61
N VAL A 22 -5.55 -3.97 9.78
CA VAL A 22 -6.30 -5.16 10.22
C VAL A 22 -7.51 -5.39 9.33
N LEU A 23 -8.33 -4.36 9.07
CA LEU A 23 -9.46 -4.50 8.15
C LEU A 23 -9.01 -4.74 6.71
N ALA A 24 -7.89 -4.17 6.25
CA ALA A 24 -7.33 -4.48 4.94
C ALA A 24 -7.02 -5.97 4.80
N ALA A 25 -6.67 -6.66 5.88
CA ALA A 25 -6.26 -8.06 5.85
C ALA A 25 -7.39 -9.05 5.52
N VAL A 26 -8.65 -8.62 5.48
CA VAL A 26 -9.79 -9.44 5.08
C VAL A 26 -10.68 -8.66 4.10
N ASN A 27 -11.22 -9.31 3.07
CA ASN A 27 -12.19 -8.64 2.18
C ASN A 27 -13.52 -8.42 2.90
N LEU A 28 -14.39 -7.57 2.35
CA LEU A 28 -15.69 -7.25 2.93
C LEU A 28 -16.61 -8.48 3.06
N GLU A 29 -16.47 -9.47 2.17
CA GLU A 29 -17.20 -10.74 2.25
C GLU A 29 -16.67 -11.69 3.34
N GLY A 30 -15.50 -11.41 3.93
CA GLY A 30 -14.92 -12.23 5.00
C GLY A 30 -14.26 -13.53 4.56
N ASN A 31 -14.02 -13.74 3.26
CA ASN A 31 -13.62 -15.04 2.68
C ASN A 31 -12.25 -15.07 1.99
N ARG A 32 -11.58 -13.92 1.87
CA ARG A 32 -10.24 -13.78 1.29
C ARG A 32 -9.38 -12.87 2.15
N PHE A 33 -8.09 -13.18 2.25
CA PHE A 33 -7.19 -12.58 3.20
C PHE A 33 -5.89 -12.08 2.56
N PHE A 34 -5.27 -11.06 3.16
CA PHE A 34 -3.86 -10.76 2.97
C PHE A 34 -3.01 -11.41 4.07
N TYR A 35 -1.87 -11.94 3.68
CA TYR A 35 -0.75 -12.20 4.58
C TYR A 35 0.16 -10.97 4.63
N VAL A 36 0.45 -10.40 3.45
CA VAL A 36 1.24 -9.17 3.29
C VAL A 36 0.31 -8.03 2.91
N ASN A 37 0.40 -6.92 3.65
CA ASN A 37 -0.36 -5.69 3.41
C ASN A 37 0.58 -4.59 2.87
N PRO A 38 0.74 -4.47 1.53
CA PRO A 38 1.60 -3.45 0.95
C PRO A 38 0.96 -2.05 1.00
N LEU A 39 1.78 -1.01 0.90
CA LEU A 39 1.34 0.40 0.74
C LEU A 39 1.43 0.89 -0.72
N GLU A 40 1.89 0.03 -1.61
CA GLU A 40 1.90 0.22 -3.06
C GLU A 40 1.80 -1.14 -3.75
N ALA A 41 1.02 -1.25 -4.82
CA ALA A 41 0.93 -2.43 -5.68
C ALA A 41 0.82 -2.00 -7.14
N ASP A 42 1.47 -2.72 -8.05
CA ASP A 42 1.45 -2.46 -9.50
C ASP A 42 0.28 -3.17 -10.22
N GLY A 43 -0.51 -3.96 -9.50
CA GLY A 43 -1.61 -4.76 -10.03
C GLY A 43 -1.19 -6.03 -10.76
N LYS A 44 0.08 -6.45 -10.68
CA LYS A 44 0.56 -7.66 -11.36
C LYS A 44 1.52 -8.49 -10.51
N HIS A 45 2.50 -7.85 -9.87
CA HIS A 45 3.52 -8.56 -9.11
C HIS A 45 2.91 -9.24 -7.88
N PRO A 46 3.11 -10.56 -7.71
CA PRO A 46 2.54 -11.29 -6.59
C PRO A 46 3.35 -11.04 -5.31
N PHE A 47 2.82 -10.20 -4.42
CA PHE A 47 3.42 -9.91 -3.11
C PHE A 47 2.84 -10.78 -1.98
N ASN A 48 1.73 -11.48 -2.20
CA ASN A 48 0.98 -12.17 -1.16
C ASN A 48 1.02 -13.70 -1.33
N HIS A 49 2.20 -14.30 -1.12
CA HIS A 49 2.41 -15.75 -1.24
C HIS A 49 2.00 -16.33 -2.61
N GLY A 50 2.33 -15.62 -3.68
CA GLY A 50 2.04 -16.07 -5.05
C GLY A 50 0.77 -15.48 -5.66
N THR A 51 0.05 -14.59 -4.95
CA THR A 51 -1.05 -13.82 -5.51
C THR A 51 -0.75 -12.31 -5.45
N ALA A 52 -1.25 -11.57 -6.44
CA ALA A 52 -1.20 -10.10 -6.49
C ALA A 52 -2.37 -9.42 -5.75
N GLY A 53 -3.11 -10.19 -4.95
CA GLY A 53 -4.28 -9.78 -4.19
C GLY A 53 -4.57 -10.75 -3.05
N ARG A 54 -5.72 -10.59 -2.40
CA ARG A 54 -6.15 -11.48 -1.33
C ARG A 54 -6.39 -12.89 -1.86
N ALA A 55 -6.10 -13.88 -1.02
CA ALA A 55 -6.31 -15.31 -1.30
C ALA A 55 -7.22 -15.93 -0.24
N PRO A 56 -8.00 -16.98 -0.56
CA PRO A 56 -8.87 -17.63 0.42
C PRO A 56 -8.07 -18.28 1.56
N TRP A 57 -6.87 -18.79 1.26
CA TRP A 57 -6.02 -19.46 2.24
C TRP A 57 -4.54 -19.43 1.82
N PHE A 58 -3.66 -19.78 2.75
CA PHE A 58 -2.22 -19.88 2.54
C PHE A 58 -1.68 -21.18 3.14
N GLY A 59 -0.52 -21.65 2.68
CA GLY A 59 0.16 -22.76 3.34
C GLY A 59 0.41 -22.51 4.84
N THR A 60 0.83 -21.28 5.18
CA THR A 60 0.90 -20.79 6.56
C THR A 60 -0.26 -19.82 6.83
N ALA A 61 -1.33 -20.28 7.47
CA ALA A 61 -2.59 -19.54 7.62
C ALA A 61 -2.80 -18.92 9.01
N CYS A 62 -1.81 -18.18 9.51
CA CYS A 62 -1.98 -17.42 10.74
C CYS A 62 -2.93 -16.22 10.58
N CYS A 63 -2.97 -15.57 9.40
CA CYS A 63 -3.80 -14.38 9.20
C CYS A 63 -5.30 -14.68 9.29
N PRO A 64 -5.87 -15.67 8.57
CA PRO A 64 -7.30 -15.97 8.66
C PRO A 64 -7.75 -16.33 10.09
N SER A 65 -7.01 -17.21 10.76
CA SER A 65 -7.31 -17.63 12.13
C SER A 65 -7.17 -16.49 13.15
N ASN A 66 -6.20 -15.59 12.96
CA ASN A 66 -6.03 -14.42 13.82
C ASN A 66 -7.16 -13.39 13.62
N MET A 67 -7.63 -13.20 12.38
CA MET A 67 -8.78 -12.33 12.10
C MET A 67 -10.07 -12.87 12.75
N ALA A 68 -10.31 -14.18 12.62
CA ALA A 68 -11.48 -14.84 13.20
C ALA A 68 -11.57 -14.67 14.73
N ARG A 69 -10.43 -14.61 15.44
CA ARG A 69 -10.43 -14.35 16.90
C ARG A 69 -10.45 -12.87 17.26
N LEU A 70 -9.86 -11.99 16.46
CA LEU A 70 -9.68 -10.58 16.80
C LEU A 70 -10.97 -9.78 16.62
N LEU A 71 -11.66 -9.94 15.50
CA LEU A 71 -12.87 -9.15 15.19
C LEU A 71 -13.94 -9.26 16.29
N PRO A 72 -14.25 -10.45 16.84
CA PRO A 72 -15.21 -10.58 17.94
C PRO A 72 -14.76 -9.95 19.26
N GLN A 73 -13.48 -9.63 19.44
CA GLN A 73 -12.95 -9.01 20.67
C GLN A 73 -13.04 -7.48 20.67
N ILE A 74 -13.24 -6.85 19.51
CA ILE A 74 -13.28 -5.39 19.36
C ILE A 74 -14.33 -4.73 20.27
N PRO A 75 -15.57 -5.27 20.43
CA PRO A 75 -16.55 -4.67 21.35
C PRO A 75 -16.04 -4.55 22.79
N GLY A 76 -15.18 -5.47 23.23
CA GLY A 76 -14.56 -5.44 24.57
C GLY A 76 -13.50 -4.35 24.73
N MET A 77 -13.14 -3.64 23.65
CA MET A 77 -12.22 -2.51 23.68
C MET A 77 -12.94 -1.16 23.71
N THR A 78 -14.26 -1.10 23.49
CA THR A 78 -15.05 0.14 23.35
C THR A 78 -15.15 0.95 24.64
N TYR A 79 -15.14 0.25 25.78
CA TYR A 79 -15.24 0.84 27.10
C TYR A 79 -14.17 0.26 28.02
N ALA A 80 -13.72 1.06 28.98
CA ALA A 80 -13.00 0.58 30.16
C ALA A 80 -13.50 1.33 31.39
N HIS A 81 -13.41 0.73 32.57
CA HIS A 81 -13.79 1.44 33.79
C HIS A 81 -12.98 0.96 35.00
N ASP A 82 -12.98 1.77 36.04
CA ASP A 82 -12.66 1.39 37.41
C ASP A 82 -13.80 1.83 38.34
N ASP A 83 -13.55 1.91 39.65
CA ASP A 83 -14.57 2.28 40.64
C ASP A 83 -15.07 3.73 40.50
N ARG A 84 -14.33 4.61 39.81
CA ARG A 84 -14.58 6.07 39.74
C ARG A 84 -14.75 6.59 38.32
N ASP A 85 -14.08 5.95 37.38
CA ASP A 85 -13.89 6.44 36.02
C ASP A 85 -14.49 5.50 34.99
N VAL A 86 -15.21 6.08 34.05
CA VAL A 86 -15.66 5.40 32.83
C VAL A 86 -14.90 6.00 31.65
N PHE A 87 -14.16 5.17 30.93
CA PHE A 87 -13.44 5.56 29.72
C PHE A 87 -14.22 5.12 28.49
N ILE A 88 -14.53 6.07 27.60
CA ILE A 88 -15.03 5.83 26.26
C ILE A 88 -13.81 5.77 25.34
N THR A 89 -13.38 4.55 25.02
CA THR A 89 -12.08 4.28 24.39
C THR A 89 -12.18 4.15 22.89
N PHE A 90 -13.26 3.57 22.36
CA PHE A 90 -13.60 3.62 20.93
C PHE A 90 -15.02 4.12 20.71
N TYR A 91 -15.26 4.69 19.53
CA TYR A 91 -16.55 5.18 19.11
C TYR A 91 -17.18 4.18 18.14
N ALA A 92 -18.37 3.71 18.48
CA ALA A 92 -19.21 2.83 17.67
C ALA A 92 -20.63 2.90 18.22
N GLU A 93 -21.65 2.74 17.37
CA GLU A 93 -23.00 2.55 17.86
C GLU A 93 -23.04 1.30 18.76
N SER A 94 -23.40 1.50 20.03
CA SER A 94 -23.25 0.47 21.05
C SER A 94 -24.07 0.78 22.29
N ARG A 95 -24.33 -0.27 23.08
CA ARG A 95 -24.96 -0.19 24.40
C ARG A 95 -24.24 -1.14 25.33
N THR A 96 -23.94 -0.68 26.55
CA THR A 96 -23.35 -1.50 27.60
C THR A 96 -23.93 -1.12 28.96
N GLU A 97 -23.86 -2.04 29.90
CA GLU A 97 -24.15 -1.82 31.31
C GLU A 97 -22.90 -2.11 32.14
N ILE A 98 -22.58 -1.23 33.07
CA ILE A 98 -21.45 -1.39 34.00
C ILE A 98 -21.92 -1.11 35.42
N THR A 99 -21.25 -1.71 36.39
CA THR A 99 -21.50 -1.44 37.81
C THR A 99 -20.43 -0.50 38.36
N LEU A 100 -20.83 0.69 38.80
CA LEU A 100 -19.96 1.66 39.47
C LEU A 100 -20.35 1.77 40.93
N ASP A 101 -19.55 1.18 41.82
CA ASP A 101 -19.78 1.19 43.28
C ASP A 101 -21.27 0.91 43.61
N ASN A 102 -21.70 -0.30 43.24
CA ASN A 102 -23.05 -0.85 43.42
C ASN A 102 -24.21 -0.11 42.74
N VAL A 103 -23.93 0.81 41.82
CA VAL A 103 -24.95 1.44 40.95
C VAL A 103 -24.77 0.94 39.53
N GLN A 104 -25.81 0.33 38.97
CA GLN A 104 -25.84 0.02 37.55
C GLN A 104 -25.91 1.31 36.73
N VAL A 105 -25.05 1.40 35.73
CA VAL A 105 -24.98 2.52 34.80
C VAL A 105 -25.00 1.96 33.38
N GLU A 106 -26.08 2.25 32.67
CA GLU A 106 -26.15 2.00 31.25
C GLU A 106 -25.52 3.17 30.48
N LEU A 107 -24.78 2.83 29.43
CA LEU A 107 -24.17 3.76 28.49
C LEU A 107 -24.59 3.37 27.08
N GLN A 108 -25.07 4.34 26.32
CA GLN A 108 -25.47 4.14 24.92
C GLN A 108 -24.79 5.15 24.02
N GLN A 109 -24.06 4.67 23.01
CA GLN A 109 -23.49 5.50 21.95
C GLN A 109 -24.39 5.45 20.71
N GLN A 110 -24.66 6.61 20.13
CA GLN A 110 -25.32 6.79 18.84
C GLN A 110 -24.37 7.57 17.94
N THR A 111 -23.93 6.97 16.83
CA THR A 111 -22.94 7.56 15.94
C THR A 111 -22.87 6.81 14.61
N ALA A 112 -22.49 7.51 13.53
CA ALA A 112 -22.10 6.91 12.26
C ALA A 112 -20.55 6.77 12.12
N TYR A 113 -19.81 6.91 13.22
CA TYR A 113 -18.39 6.62 13.30
C TYR A 113 -18.11 5.19 12.81
N PRO A 114 -17.03 4.93 12.03
CA PRO A 114 -15.93 5.84 11.66
C PRO A 114 -16.16 6.72 10.42
N ASN A 115 -17.35 6.70 9.81
CA ASN A 115 -17.61 7.48 8.59
C ASN A 115 -17.91 8.95 8.88
N ASP A 116 -18.48 9.23 10.05
CA ASP A 116 -18.79 10.56 10.56
C ASP A 116 -18.25 10.77 11.99
N GLY A 117 -18.02 12.03 12.35
CA GLY A 117 -17.40 12.46 13.60
C GLY A 117 -18.35 12.79 14.74
N GLU A 118 -19.67 12.74 14.53
CA GLU A 118 -20.65 13.04 15.57
C GLU A 118 -20.92 11.82 16.45
N VAL A 119 -20.76 12.01 17.77
CA VAL A 119 -20.98 10.97 18.78
C VAL A 119 -21.94 11.51 19.84
N SER A 120 -23.06 10.82 20.05
CA SER A 120 -23.99 11.09 21.14
C SER A 120 -23.92 9.94 22.16
N LEU A 121 -23.42 10.23 23.36
CA LEU A 121 -23.42 9.30 24.49
C LEU A 121 -24.55 9.63 25.45
N VAL A 122 -25.45 8.68 25.68
CA VAL A 122 -26.49 8.76 26.71
C VAL A 122 -26.03 8.00 27.94
N VAL A 123 -26.17 8.62 29.12
CA VAL A 123 -25.75 8.08 30.41
C VAL A 123 -26.99 7.83 31.27
N ASN A 124 -27.23 6.57 31.62
CA ASN A 124 -28.43 6.09 32.29
C ASN A 124 -28.10 5.36 33.60
N PRO A 125 -27.75 6.09 34.68
CA PRO A 125 -27.53 5.47 35.98
C PRO A 125 -28.88 5.11 36.65
N ALA A 126 -28.97 3.93 37.25
CA ALA A 126 -30.18 3.44 37.94
C ALA A 126 -30.56 4.32 39.14
N LYS A 127 -29.59 5.03 39.72
CA LYS A 127 -29.76 6.07 40.74
C LYS A 127 -28.79 7.21 40.43
N GLN A 128 -29.16 8.46 40.74
CA GLN A 128 -28.25 9.58 40.53
C GLN A 128 -26.91 9.34 41.23
N LYS A 129 -25.80 9.48 40.50
CA LYS A 129 -24.46 9.21 41.03
C LYS A 129 -23.45 10.18 40.44
N ARG A 130 -22.50 10.61 41.29
CA ARG A 130 -21.33 11.36 40.84
C ARG A 130 -20.23 10.41 40.37
N PHE A 131 -19.78 10.57 39.14
CA PHE A 131 -18.64 9.86 38.58
C PHE A 131 -18.09 10.60 37.35
N ARG A 132 -16.92 10.16 36.86
CA ARG A 132 -16.29 10.75 35.69
C ARG A 132 -16.56 9.92 34.44
N VAL A 133 -16.92 10.60 33.36
CA VAL A 133 -16.93 10.03 32.00
C VAL A 133 -15.78 10.67 31.23
N LEU A 134 -14.85 9.86 30.73
CA LEU A 134 -13.65 10.29 30.01
C LEU A 134 -13.78 9.91 28.54
N LEU A 135 -13.89 10.91 27.67
CA LEU A 135 -13.99 10.73 26.23
C LEU A 135 -12.63 10.90 25.57
N ARG A 136 -12.19 9.91 24.80
CA ARG A 136 -10.91 10.00 24.07
C ARG A 136 -11.01 11.08 22.98
N ILE A 137 -10.03 11.98 22.93
CA ILE A 137 -9.87 12.92 21.83
C ILE A 137 -8.69 12.45 20.97
N PRO A 138 -8.95 11.82 19.81
CA PRO A 138 -7.91 11.19 19.01
C PRO A 138 -6.86 12.20 18.52
N THR A 139 -5.62 11.77 18.28
CA THR A 139 -4.61 12.66 17.67
C THR A 139 -5.01 13.16 16.29
N TRP A 140 -5.66 12.31 15.47
CA TRP A 140 -6.06 12.66 14.10
C TRP A 140 -7.08 13.79 14.05
N ALA A 141 -7.90 13.96 15.10
CA ALA A 141 -8.83 15.08 15.24
C ALA A 141 -8.16 16.37 15.75
N ARG A 142 -6.82 16.38 15.84
CA ARG A 142 -6.02 17.46 16.44
C ARG A 142 -4.89 17.90 15.51
N LYS A 143 -3.64 17.52 15.82
CA LYS A 143 -2.43 18.08 15.20
C LYS A 143 -1.68 17.07 14.31
N GLN A 144 -2.00 15.79 14.39
CA GLN A 144 -1.23 14.74 13.71
C GLN A 144 -2.02 13.43 13.64
N PHE A 145 -1.80 12.63 12.59
CA PHE A 145 -2.54 11.39 12.38
C PHE A 145 -2.39 10.37 13.53
N VAL A 146 -1.15 10.06 13.92
CA VAL A 146 -0.83 9.15 15.03
C VAL A 146 0.14 9.81 16.01
N PRO A 147 0.18 9.38 17.29
CA PRO A 147 1.11 9.93 18.28
C PRO A 147 2.60 9.79 17.90
N GLY A 148 3.43 10.74 18.34
CA GLY A 148 4.87 10.75 18.11
C GLY A 148 5.31 11.70 16.99
N ALA A 149 6.57 11.60 16.55
CA ALA A 149 7.17 12.50 15.55
C ALA A 149 7.32 11.87 14.15
N LEU A 150 6.84 10.64 13.96
CA LEU A 150 7.02 9.91 12.70
C LEU A 150 6.19 10.50 11.56
N TYR A 151 5.03 11.09 11.87
CA TYR A 151 4.12 11.68 10.91
C TYR A 151 3.60 13.02 11.41
N ARG A 152 3.37 13.96 10.50
CA ARG A 152 2.80 15.27 10.79
C ARG A 152 1.82 15.70 9.71
N TYR A 153 0.79 16.44 10.09
CA TYR A 153 0.00 17.18 9.11
C TYR A 153 0.78 18.39 8.62
N VAL A 154 0.59 18.72 7.34
CA VAL A 154 1.20 19.90 6.70
C VAL A 154 0.18 20.95 6.26
N ASP A 155 -1.10 20.58 6.28
CA ASP A 155 -2.23 21.47 6.17
C ASP A 155 -2.75 21.90 7.56
N THR A 156 -3.73 22.80 7.58
CA THR A 156 -4.40 23.27 8.80
C THR A 156 -5.87 22.91 8.74
N ALA A 157 -6.38 22.23 9.78
CA ALA A 157 -7.83 22.05 9.94
C ALA A 157 -8.49 23.37 10.33
N ASN A 158 -9.62 23.69 9.68
CA ASN A 158 -10.43 24.85 10.01
C ASN A 158 -11.47 24.57 11.11
N GLU A 159 -11.74 23.31 11.42
CA GLU A 159 -12.72 22.90 12.42
C GLU A 159 -12.03 22.34 13.68
N ALA A 160 -12.55 22.72 14.84
CA ALA A 160 -12.10 22.25 16.14
C ALA A 160 -13.06 21.21 16.72
N VAL A 161 -12.54 20.33 17.58
CA VAL A 161 -13.36 19.44 18.41
C VAL A 161 -14.32 20.27 19.25
N SER A 162 -15.58 19.85 19.34
CA SER A 162 -16.56 20.45 20.26
C SER A 162 -17.24 19.39 21.11
N LEU A 163 -17.63 19.80 22.32
CA LEU A 163 -18.23 18.91 23.32
C LEU A 163 -19.31 19.69 24.07
N THR A 164 -20.51 19.12 24.15
CA THR A 164 -21.60 19.65 24.97
C THR A 164 -22.13 18.57 25.89
N VAL A 165 -22.72 18.98 27.01
CA VAL A 165 -23.46 18.10 27.91
C VAL A 165 -24.82 18.70 28.17
N ASN A 166 -25.89 17.98 27.83
CA ASN A 166 -27.26 18.47 27.86
C ASN A 166 -27.46 19.78 27.08
N GLY A 167 -26.68 19.99 26.00
CA GLY A 167 -26.75 21.19 25.16
C GLY A 167 -25.91 22.38 25.64
N GLU A 168 -25.24 22.29 26.78
CA GLU A 168 -24.32 23.32 27.28
C GLU A 168 -22.87 22.97 26.93
N ASP A 169 -22.08 23.95 26.48
CA ASP A 169 -20.68 23.77 26.14
C ASP A 169 -19.87 23.27 27.35
N ALA A 170 -19.03 22.25 27.11
CA ALA A 170 -18.15 21.67 28.10
C ALA A 170 -16.68 22.01 27.82
N SER A 171 -15.90 22.16 28.90
CA SER A 171 -14.47 22.46 28.78
C SER A 171 -13.69 21.30 28.19
N LEU A 172 -12.86 21.57 27.18
CA LEU A 172 -11.99 20.60 26.52
C LEU A 172 -10.59 20.57 27.17
N GLN A 173 -10.53 20.22 28.46
CA GLN A 173 -9.26 20.02 29.15
C GLN A 173 -8.76 18.60 28.88
N LEU A 174 -7.77 18.47 27.99
CA LEU A 174 -7.16 17.19 27.68
C LEU A 174 -6.16 16.76 28.76
N GLU A 175 -6.43 15.61 29.38
CA GLU A 175 -5.48 14.88 30.20
C GLU A 175 -5.19 13.53 29.54
N LYS A 176 -3.93 13.29 29.17
CA LYS A 176 -3.49 12.02 28.53
C LYS A 176 -4.39 11.55 27.38
N GLY A 177 -4.86 12.50 26.55
CA GLY A 177 -5.71 12.20 25.39
C GLY A 177 -7.20 12.02 25.70
N PHE A 178 -7.66 12.31 26.91
CA PHE A 178 -9.08 12.28 27.29
C PHE A 178 -9.56 13.64 27.79
N VAL A 179 -10.84 13.93 27.56
CA VAL A 179 -11.56 14.99 28.28
C VAL A 179 -12.43 14.34 29.34
N ALA A 180 -12.25 14.73 30.60
CA ALA A 180 -12.99 14.20 31.73
C ALA A 180 -14.18 15.09 32.08
N ILE A 181 -15.37 14.50 32.12
CA ILE A 181 -16.61 15.14 32.56
C ILE A 181 -16.99 14.55 33.91
N GLU A 182 -16.80 15.33 34.97
CA GLU A 182 -17.23 14.95 36.32
C GLU A 182 -18.51 15.68 36.71
N ARG A 183 -19.58 14.93 36.97
CA ARG A 183 -20.86 15.50 37.39
C ARG A 183 -21.71 14.49 38.14
N GLN A 184 -22.79 14.97 38.74
CA GLN A 184 -23.91 14.14 39.19
C GLN A 184 -24.73 13.74 37.97
N TRP A 185 -24.63 12.49 37.55
CA TRP A 185 -25.37 11.96 36.40
C TRP A 185 -26.76 11.52 36.81
N LYS A 186 -27.76 11.80 35.97
CA LYS A 186 -29.12 11.27 36.06
C LYS A 186 -29.51 10.58 34.75
N ALA A 187 -30.50 9.70 34.80
CA ALA A 187 -30.98 9.01 33.61
C ALA A 187 -31.39 10.00 32.51
N GLY A 188 -30.96 9.73 31.29
CA GLY A 188 -31.18 10.56 30.10
C GLY A 188 -30.19 11.70 29.91
N ASP A 189 -29.21 11.90 30.79
CA ASP A 189 -28.14 12.87 30.54
C ASP A 189 -27.38 12.50 29.26
N ARG A 190 -27.05 13.50 28.45
CA ARG A 190 -26.46 13.32 27.12
C ARG A 190 -25.18 14.12 26.98
N VAL A 191 -24.15 13.48 26.45
CA VAL A 191 -22.90 14.10 26.00
C VAL A 191 -22.87 14.05 24.49
N GLN A 192 -22.64 15.18 23.84
CA GLN A 192 -22.45 15.26 22.39
C GLN A 192 -21.03 15.69 22.09
N LEU A 193 -20.29 14.87 21.34
CA LEU A 193 -18.93 15.11 20.89
C LEU A 193 -18.93 15.22 19.37
N LYS A 194 -18.34 16.28 18.83
CA LYS A 194 -18.04 16.40 17.39
C LYS A 194 -16.53 16.31 17.18
N LEU A 195 -16.09 15.31 16.43
CA LEU A 195 -14.71 15.13 15.99
C LEU A 195 -14.59 15.50 14.51
N PRO A 196 -14.00 16.65 14.16
CA PRO A 196 -13.85 17.04 12.75
C PRO A 196 -13.08 15.98 11.96
N MET A 197 -13.58 15.62 10.77
CA MET A 197 -12.95 14.64 9.87
C MET A 197 -12.64 15.27 8.49
N PRO A 198 -11.84 16.34 8.42
CA PRO A 198 -11.36 16.85 7.15
C PRO A 198 -10.39 15.84 6.50
N VAL A 199 -10.15 16.02 5.20
CA VAL A 199 -9.03 15.35 4.53
C VAL A 199 -7.75 16.08 4.92
N HIS A 200 -6.76 15.32 5.37
CA HIS A 200 -5.46 15.82 5.82
C HIS A 200 -4.33 15.29 4.95
N ILE A 201 -3.32 16.12 4.75
CA ILE A 201 -2.06 15.80 4.06
C ILE A 201 -1.02 15.47 5.12
N THR A 202 -0.50 14.25 5.06
CA THR A 202 0.48 13.72 6.01
C THR A 202 1.85 13.57 5.36
N GLU A 203 2.87 14.12 6.00
CA GLU A 203 4.28 13.84 5.69
C GLU A 203 4.89 12.86 6.68
N CYS A 204 5.87 12.09 6.22
CA CYS A 204 6.67 11.20 7.04
C CYS A 204 7.98 11.87 7.45
N HIS A 205 8.52 11.47 8.60
CA HIS A 205 9.83 11.91 9.07
C HIS A 205 10.93 11.61 8.01
N PRO A 206 11.84 12.55 7.71
CA PRO A 206 12.80 12.46 6.59
C PRO A 206 13.81 11.30 6.68
N ALA A 207 13.95 10.71 7.88
CA ALA A 207 14.74 9.49 8.10
C ALA A 207 14.15 8.26 7.38
N VAL A 208 12.85 8.25 7.08
CA VAL A 208 12.19 7.17 6.34
C VAL A 208 12.45 7.34 4.85
N LYS A 209 13.52 6.70 4.36
CA LYS A 209 14.00 6.85 2.98
C LYS A 209 12.92 6.57 1.93
N ALA A 210 12.07 5.57 2.14
CA ALA A 210 11.02 5.17 1.21
C ALA A 210 9.97 6.28 0.97
N ASN A 211 9.75 7.17 1.94
CA ASN A 211 8.73 8.21 1.89
C ASN A 211 9.32 9.61 1.66
N ARG A 212 10.59 9.72 1.28
CA ARG A 212 11.19 11.01 0.90
C ARG A 212 10.45 11.57 -0.31
N ASN A 213 10.15 12.87 -0.26
CA ASN A 213 9.38 13.57 -1.30
C ASN A 213 8.05 12.87 -1.61
N ARG A 214 7.37 12.34 -0.59
CA ARG A 214 6.04 11.73 -0.72
C ARG A 214 5.09 12.24 0.37
N ILE A 215 3.81 12.27 0.05
CA ILE A 215 2.71 12.58 0.97
C ILE A 215 1.69 11.44 0.97
N ALA A 216 0.98 11.30 2.08
CA ALA A 216 -0.20 10.45 2.19
C ALA A 216 -1.42 11.31 2.53
N LEU A 217 -2.61 10.82 2.20
CA LEU A 217 -3.87 11.48 2.51
C LEU A 217 -4.63 10.66 3.54
N THR A 218 -5.24 11.33 4.51
CA THR A 218 -5.98 10.71 5.61
C THR A 218 -7.31 11.42 5.84
N ARG A 219 -8.33 10.72 6.32
CA ARG A 219 -9.61 11.32 6.75
C ARG A 219 -10.10 10.62 8.01
N GLY A 220 -10.27 11.36 9.09
CA GLY A 220 -10.59 10.75 10.38
C GLY A 220 -9.52 9.71 10.76
N PRO A 221 -9.89 8.48 11.14
CA PRO A 221 -8.93 7.41 11.42
C PRO A 221 -8.39 6.69 10.16
N PHE A 222 -8.86 7.05 8.96
CA PHE A 222 -8.51 6.33 7.73
C PHE A 222 -7.27 6.90 7.05
N VAL A 223 -6.37 6.00 6.66
CA VAL A 223 -5.42 6.20 5.57
C VAL A 223 -6.17 6.01 4.26
N LEU A 224 -5.96 6.89 3.30
CA LEU A 224 -6.56 6.79 1.97
C LEU A 224 -5.55 6.24 0.95
N CYS A 225 -6.04 5.52 -0.05
CA CYS A 225 -5.27 5.07 -1.21
C CYS A 225 -6.04 5.28 -2.50
N ALA A 226 -5.31 5.45 -3.62
CA ALA A 226 -5.90 5.35 -4.95
C ALA A 226 -5.87 3.89 -5.40
N GLU A 227 -6.94 3.43 -6.06
CA GLU A 227 -6.96 2.14 -6.77
C GLU A 227 -7.13 2.37 -8.28
N GLY A 228 -6.47 1.52 -9.08
CA GLY A 228 -6.50 1.66 -10.53
C GLY A 228 -7.88 1.46 -11.15
N VAL A 229 -8.75 0.70 -10.49
CA VAL A 229 -10.15 0.49 -10.91
C VAL A 229 -10.98 1.78 -10.89
N ASP A 230 -10.67 2.71 -9.99
CA ASP A 230 -11.35 4.02 -9.93
C ASP A 230 -10.63 5.08 -10.76
N ASN A 231 -9.34 4.89 -11.02
CA ASN A 231 -8.48 5.93 -11.56
C ASN A 231 -7.98 5.63 -12.98
N GLY A 232 -8.49 4.59 -13.65
CA GLY A 232 -8.16 4.27 -15.04
C GLY A 232 -6.75 3.71 -15.26
N GLY A 233 -6.28 2.82 -14.39
CA GLY A 233 -5.01 2.09 -14.55
C GLY A 233 -3.97 2.37 -13.46
N ALA A 234 -2.70 2.46 -13.84
CA ALA A 234 -1.59 2.61 -12.89
C ALA A 234 -1.73 3.88 -12.04
N THR A 235 -1.71 3.71 -10.72
CA THR A 235 -1.88 4.81 -9.75
C THR A 235 -0.56 5.52 -9.44
N GLN A 236 0.57 4.91 -9.81
CA GLN A 236 1.91 5.46 -9.68
C GLN A 236 2.13 6.72 -10.54
N ARG A 237 1.25 6.98 -11.51
CA ARG A 237 1.32 8.14 -12.40
C ARG A 237 0.90 9.44 -11.74
N PHE A 238 0.18 9.35 -10.62
CA PHE A 238 -0.33 10.52 -9.90
C PHE A 238 0.73 11.09 -8.95
N PHE A 239 0.81 12.41 -8.88
CA PHE A 239 1.73 13.13 -8.01
C PHE A 239 1.19 14.53 -7.65
N PHE A 240 1.86 15.19 -6.71
CA PHE A 240 1.51 16.50 -6.17
C PHE A 240 2.73 17.41 -6.07
N ALA A 241 3.05 18.18 -7.13
CA ALA A 241 4.19 19.09 -7.11
C ALA A 241 4.10 20.13 -5.97
N THR A 242 2.88 20.56 -5.67
CA THR A 242 2.51 21.34 -4.48
C THR A 242 1.48 20.57 -3.65
N PRO A 243 1.37 20.82 -2.33
CA PRO A 243 0.30 20.22 -1.53
C PRO A 243 -1.07 20.46 -2.20
N PRO A 244 -1.93 19.44 -2.35
CA PRO A 244 -3.26 19.62 -2.94
C PRO A 244 -4.15 20.49 -2.05
N GLU A 245 -5.14 21.15 -2.63
CA GLU A 245 -6.23 21.71 -1.83
C GLU A 245 -7.18 20.59 -1.41
N VAL A 246 -7.40 20.47 -0.10
CA VAL A 246 -8.18 19.37 0.52
C VAL A 246 -9.39 19.87 1.29
N THR A 247 -9.58 21.19 1.41
CA THR A 247 -10.70 21.82 2.11
C THR A 247 -12.04 21.53 1.44
N ASP A 248 -12.06 21.51 0.10
CA ASP A 248 -13.25 21.26 -0.71
C ASP A 248 -13.30 19.83 -1.26
N ALA A 249 -12.59 18.89 -0.60
CA ALA A 249 -12.59 17.50 -1.01
C ALA A 249 -14.02 16.91 -0.97
N GLU A 250 -14.48 16.41 -2.11
CA GLU A 250 -15.81 15.81 -2.22
C GLU A 250 -15.78 14.41 -1.61
N VAL A 251 -16.60 14.19 -0.57
CA VAL A 251 -16.71 12.89 0.12
C VAL A 251 -18.06 12.26 -0.21
N THR A 252 -18.03 11.09 -0.83
CA THR A 252 -19.21 10.32 -1.23
C THR A 252 -19.16 8.90 -0.69
N THR A 253 -20.26 8.16 -0.85
CA THR A 253 -20.30 6.72 -0.56
C THR A 253 -20.21 5.93 -1.86
N LYS A 254 -19.25 5.01 -1.95
CA LYS A 254 -19.12 4.03 -3.02
C LYS A 254 -19.75 2.71 -2.59
N THR A 255 -20.73 2.26 -3.35
CA THR A 255 -21.35 0.94 -3.17
C THR A 255 -20.80 -0.06 -4.18
N ILE A 256 -20.55 -1.27 -3.71
CA ILE A 256 -20.18 -2.45 -4.50
C ILE A 256 -21.02 -3.65 -4.02
N ASP A 257 -20.96 -4.77 -4.73
CA ASP A 257 -21.76 -5.96 -4.38
C ASP A 257 -21.51 -6.46 -2.94
N ALA A 258 -20.27 -6.36 -2.47
CA ALA A 258 -19.85 -6.82 -1.14
C ALA A 258 -20.07 -5.81 0.00
N GLY A 259 -20.53 -4.58 -0.28
CA GLY A 259 -20.73 -3.55 0.75
C GLY A 259 -20.53 -2.12 0.25
N ALA A 260 -20.29 -1.19 1.17
CA ALA A 260 -20.08 0.22 0.86
C ALA A 260 -18.95 0.83 1.71
N PHE A 261 -18.29 1.84 1.15
CA PHE A 261 -17.20 2.57 1.82
C PHE A 261 -17.15 4.01 1.30
N LEU A 262 -16.49 4.90 2.04
CA LEU A 262 -16.30 6.29 1.62
C LEU A 262 -15.36 6.39 0.41
N GLN A 263 -15.60 7.37 -0.46
CA GLN A 263 -14.69 7.76 -1.52
C GLN A 263 -14.48 9.27 -1.48
N VAL A 264 -13.21 9.68 -1.50
CA VAL A 264 -12.78 11.06 -1.49
C VAL A 264 -12.29 11.40 -2.89
N LYS A 265 -12.76 12.51 -3.45
CA LYS A 265 -12.29 13.03 -4.73
C LYS A 265 -11.55 14.35 -4.51
N ILE A 266 -10.34 14.42 -5.06
CA ILE A 266 -9.52 15.63 -5.10
C ILE A 266 -8.90 15.79 -6.49
N ASP A 267 -8.35 16.96 -6.80
CA ASP A 267 -7.56 17.16 -8.01
C ASP A 267 -6.10 16.75 -7.79
N ALA A 268 -5.51 16.08 -8.78
CA ALA A 268 -4.11 15.71 -8.79
C ALA A 268 -3.47 16.01 -10.15
N GLN A 269 -2.14 15.91 -10.20
CA GLN A 269 -1.42 15.87 -11.46
C GLN A 269 -1.15 14.41 -11.82
N SER A 270 -1.22 14.07 -13.11
CA SER A 270 -0.89 12.74 -13.62
C SER A 270 0.00 12.82 -14.84
N LEU A 271 0.92 11.87 -14.95
CA LEU A 271 1.61 11.61 -16.22
C LEU A 271 0.65 10.95 -17.22
N THR A 272 0.81 11.30 -18.48
CA THR A 272 0.16 10.66 -19.65
C THR A 272 1.15 9.72 -20.36
N SER A 273 0.68 8.98 -21.37
CA SER A 273 1.51 8.02 -22.11
C SER A 273 2.64 8.67 -22.91
N ASP A 274 2.48 9.90 -23.38
CA ASP A 274 3.54 10.68 -24.05
C ASP A 274 4.48 11.37 -23.06
N GLY A 275 4.22 11.24 -21.75
CA GLY A 275 4.99 11.84 -20.67
C GLY A 275 4.68 13.31 -20.43
N SER A 276 3.62 13.87 -21.03
CA SER A 276 3.08 15.16 -20.61
C SER A 276 2.39 15.06 -19.24
N ILE A 277 2.16 16.21 -18.62
CA ILE A 277 1.50 16.32 -17.31
C ILE A 277 0.14 16.95 -17.53
N GLU A 278 -0.90 16.29 -17.03
CA GLU A 278 -2.25 16.84 -17.00
C GLU A 278 -2.79 16.94 -15.57
N ARG A 279 -3.89 17.68 -15.41
CA ARG A 279 -4.69 17.67 -14.19
C ARG A 279 -5.85 16.71 -14.37
N SER A 280 -6.04 15.84 -13.39
CA SER A 280 -7.09 14.82 -13.41
C SER A 280 -7.67 14.62 -12.00
N PRO A 281 -8.98 14.29 -11.89
CA PRO A 281 -9.55 13.92 -10.61
C PRO A 281 -8.93 12.61 -10.12
N LEU A 282 -8.51 12.60 -8.85
CA LEU A 282 -8.02 11.43 -8.14
C LEU A 282 -9.09 10.95 -7.16
N LEU A 283 -9.52 9.71 -7.35
CA LEU A 283 -10.46 9.03 -6.46
C LEU A 283 -9.70 8.18 -5.45
N LEU A 284 -9.94 8.47 -4.18
CA LEU A 284 -9.29 7.86 -3.03
C LEU A 284 -10.30 7.10 -2.19
N THR A 285 -9.93 5.91 -1.74
CA THR A 285 -10.75 5.07 -0.85
C THR A 285 -9.98 4.78 0.43
N PRO A 286 -10.63 4.54 1.58
CA PRO A 286 -9.96 4.01 2.75
C PRO A 286 -9.13 2.78 2.42
N TYR A 287 -7.90 2.73 2.92
CA TYR A 287 -6.95 1.67 2.63
C TYR A 287 -7.53 0.28 2.91
N TYR A 288 -8.39 0.12 3.93
CA TYR A 288 -9.00 -1.19 4.19
C TYR A 288 -9.87 -1.72 3.04
N ALA A 289 -10.46 -0.83 2.24
CA ALA A 289 -11.41 -1.17 1.20
C ALA A 289 -10.75 -1.63 -0.11
N TRP A 290 -9.43 -1.47 -0.25
CA TRP A 290 -8.73 -1.88 -1.46
C TRP A 290 -8.84 -3.39 -1.74
N ASN A 291 -8.66 -3.78 -3.01
CA ASN A 291 -8.69 -5.16 -3.49
C ASN A 291 -10.01 -5.92 -3.21
N ASN A 292 -11.11 -5.21 -2.98
CA ASN A 292 -12.46 -5.79 -2.96
C ASN A 292 -13.09 -5.88 -4.36
N ARG A 293 -12.44 -5.31 -5.37
CA ARG A 293 -12.91 -5.20 -6.77
C ARG A 293 -11.96 -5.84 -7.78
N GLY A 294 -11.20 -6.83 -7.34
CA GLY A 294 -10.18 -7.51 -8.15
C GLY A 294 -8.77 -6.95 -7.92
N VAL A 295 -7.80 -7.58 -8.59
CA VAL A 295 -6.39 -7.15 -8.57
C VAL A 295 -6.26 -5.88 -9.40
N SER A 296 -5.64 -4.85 -8.83
CA SER A 296 -5.42 -3.55 -9.48
C SER A 296 -4.20 -2.86 -8.89
N SER A 297 -3.75 -1.81 -9.56
CA SER A 297 -2.76 -0.90 -9.01
C SER A 297 -3.29 -0.21 -7.75
N MET A 298 -2.43 0.06 -6.77
CA MET A 298 -2.79 0.80 -5.57
C MET A 298 -1.60 1.64 -5.08
N THR A 299 -1.87 2.86 -4.60
CA THR A 299 -0.85 3.77 -4.05
C THR A 299 -1.37 4.53 -2.84
N VAL A 300 -0.60 4.51 -1.74
CA VAL A 300 -0.84 5.33 -0.53
C VAL A 300 0.04 6.58 -0.50
N TRP A 301 1.32 6.44 -0.85
CA TRP A 301 2.33 7.50 -0.75
C TRP A 301 2.61 8.12 -2.11
N PHE A 302 1.97 9.25 -2.39
CA PHE A 302 2.08 9.96 -3.66
C PHE A 302 3.35 10.82 -3.71
N PRO A 303 4.09 10.79 -4.83
CA PRO A 303 5.25 11.66 -5.01
C PRO A 303 4.91 13.14 -5.00
N ARG A 304 5.90 13.94 -4.59
CA ARG A 304 5.91 15.41 -4.70
C ARG A 304 6.76 15.92 -5.86
N ASP A 305 7.42 15.02 -6.58
CA ASP A 305 8.26 15.33 -7.74
C ASP A 305 7.74 14.50 -8.93
N PRO A 306 7.41 15.13 -10.08
CA PRO A 306 6.98 14.41 -11.28
C PRO A 306 7.98 13.33 -11.73
N LYS A 307 9.28 13.47 -11.45
CA LYS A 307 10.29 12.47 -11.82
C LYS A 307 10.15 11.14 -11.07
N LEU A 308 9.40 11.13 -9.97
CA LEU A 308 9.11 9.94 -9.18
C LEU A 308 7.77 9.30 -9.56
N ALA A 309 6.97 9.96 -10.40
CA ALA A 309 5.74 9.40 -10.94
C ALA A 309 6.07 8.48 -12.12
N VAL A 310 5.26 7.44 -12.29
CA VAL A 310 5.44 6.43 -13.35
C VAL A 310 4.11 6.23 -14.06
N PHE A 311 4.03 6.57 -15.35
CA PHE A 311 2.80 6.44 -16.15
C PHE A 311 2.23 5.02 -16.10
N ASP A 312 3.09 4.03 -16.33
CA ASP A 312 2.77 2.61 -16.25
C ASP A 312 4.01 1.84 -15.75
N PRO A 313 3.97 1.21 -14.57
CA PRO A 313 5.10 0.48 -14.00
C PRO A 313 5.46 -0.79 -14.78
N HIS A 314 4.64 -1.21 -15.75
CA HIS A 314 4.89 -2.36 -16.61
C HIS A 314 5.58 -2.01 -17.92
N LEU A 315 5.73 -0.71 -18.25
CA LEU A 315 6.49 -0.25 -19.40
C LEU A 315 7.98 -0.12 -19.08
N LEU A 316 8.81 -0.16 -20.13
CA LEU A 316 10.22 0.18 -20.00
C LEU A 316 10.37 1.63 -19.53
N PRO A 317 11.26 1.91 -18.57
CA PRO A 317 11.57 3.28 -18.19
C PRO A 317 12.27 4.02 -19.34
N LYS A 318 12.20 5.36 -19.34
CA LYS A 318 12.84 6.19 -20.37
C LYS A 318 14.36 6.03 -20.37
N GLU A 319 14.93 5.66 -19.22
CA GLU A 319 16.34 5.41 -18.99
C GLU A 319 16.79 4.04 -19.52
N SER A 320 15.86 3.15 -19.89
CA SER A 320 16.22 1.86 -20.46
C SER A 320 16.97 2.05 -21.78
N VAL A 321 18.03 1.27 -21.96
CA VAL A 321 18.74 1.19 -23.24
C VAL A 321 17.91 0.49 -24.32
N PHE A 322 16.83 -0.19 -23.93
CA PHE A 322 15.94 -0.90 -24.82
C PHE A 322 14.71 -0.06 -25.14
N SER A 323 14.32 -0.05 -26.42
CA SER A 323 13.07 0.54 -26.90
C SER A 323 11.89 -0.44 -26.86
N LYS A 324 12.19 -1.75 -26.90
CA LYS A 324 11.18 -2.82 -26.87
C LYS A 324 11.80 -4.13 -26.39
N VAL A 325 11.09 -4.84 -25.52
CA VAL A 325 11.41 -6.24 -25.18
C VAL A 325 10.24 -7.16 -25.57
N THR A 326 10.57 -8.30 -26.18
CA THR A 326 9.64 -9.39 -26.48
C THR A 326 10.21 -10.73 -26.00
N ALA A 327 9.35 -11.72 -25.77
CA ALA A 327 9.78 -13.05 -25.35
C ALA A 327 8.93 -14.13 -26.01
N SER A 328 9.48 -15.34 -26.11
CA SER A 328 8.75 -16.53 -26.58
C SER A 328 7.50 -16.82 -25.75
N HIS A 329 7.56 -16.53 -24.45
CA HIS A 329 6.47 -16.66 -23.50
C HIS A 329 6.76 -15.76 -22.29
N THR A 330 5.72 -15.18 -21.68
CA THR A 330 5.85 -14.45 -20.41
C THR A 330 4.77 -14.95 -19.46
N PHE A 331 5.15 -15.35 -18.25
CA PHE A 331 4.18 -15.75 -17.24
C PHE A 331 3.23 -14.60 -16.89
N ALA A 332 1.95 -14.90 -16.64
CA ALA A 332 0.91 -13.89 -16.49
C ALA A 332 1.16 -12.91 -15.33
N ASP A 333 1.82 -13.37 -14.26
CA ASP A 333 2.13 -12.57 -13.07
C ASP A 333 3.50 -11.86 -13.15
N ASP A 334 4.23 -12.06 -14.25
CA ASP A 334 5.52 -11.44 -14.52
C ASP A 334 5.39 -10.39 -15.64
N THR A 335 6.39 -9.53 -15.83
CA THR A 335 6.42 -8.58 -16.95
C THR A 335 7.67 -8.78 -17.78
N VAL A 336 7.53 -8.76 -19.12
CA VAL A 336 8.67 -8.95 -20.03
C VAL A 336 9.66 -7.80 -19.93
N ASN A 337 9.19 -6.59 -19.64
CA ASN A 337 10.02 -5.41 -19.50
C ASN A 337 10.89 -5.44 -18.22
N ALA A 338 10.65 -6.37 -17.29
CA ALA A 338 11.49 -6.56 -16.11
C ALA A 338 12.96 -6.83 -16.47
N VAL A 339 13.23 -7.41 -17.64
CA VAL A 339 14.60 -7.70 -18.09
C VAL A 339 15.36 -6.47 -18.57
N GLY A 340 14.76 -5.29 -18.51
CA GLY A 340 15.35 -4.03 -18.97
C GLY A 340 14.81 -2.82 -18.21
N ASP A 341 14.31 -3.00 -17.00
CA ASP A 341 13.71 -1.91 -16.19
C ASP A 341 14.72 -1.18 -15.30
N GLY A 342 15.99 -1.60 -15.33
CA GLY A 342 17.10 -0.99 -14.61
C GLY A 342 17.08 -1.27 -13.11
N LYS A 343 16.21 -2.14 -12.61
CA LYS A 343 16.13 -2.47 -11.18
C LYS A 343 17.16 -3.52 -10.83
N GLU A 344 18.30 -3.05 -10.31
CA GLU A 344 19.46 -3.88 -10.06
C GLU A 344 19.22 -4.96 -8.99
N PRO A 345 19.25 -6.26 -9.36
CA PRO A 345 19.01 -7.35 -8.41
C PRO A 345 20.22 -7.62 -7.51
N ARG A 346 19.98 -7.73 -6.21
CA ARG A 346 21.00 -8.20 -5.25
C ARG A 346 21.19 -9.72 -5.26
N TRP A 347 20.10 -10.47 -5.48
CA TRP A 347 20.08 -11.92 -5.38
C TRP A 347 19.30 -12.54 -6.54
N SER A 348 19.78 -13.68 -7.06
CA SER A 348 19.11 -14.47 -8.10
C SER A 348 17.74 -15.01 -7.69
N SER A 349 17.32 -14.88 -6.43
CA SER A 349 15.95 -15.24 -6.01
C SER A 349 14.86 -14.29 -6.53
N GLY A 350 15.23 -13.08 -6.97
CA GLY A 350 14.28 -12.12 -7.55
C GLY A 350 13.15 -11.71 -6.60
N LYS A 351 13.45 -11.57 -5.30
CA LYS A 351 12.44 -11.25 -4.28
C LYS A 351 12.09 -9.76 -4.22
N ASP A 352 13.07 -8.91 -4.54
CA ASP A 352 12.99 -7.46 -4.30
C ASP A 352 12.95 -6.65 -5.61
N VAL A 353 12.90 -7.34 -6.76
CA VAL A 353 12.82 -6.73 -8.09
C VAL A 353 11.78 -7.47 -8.95
N PRO A 354 11.19 -6.81 -9.95
CA PRO A 354 10.42 -7.48 -10.99
C PRO A 354 11.25 -8.55 -11.69
N ARG A 355 10.55 -9.44 -12.38
CA ARG A 355 11.18 -10.57 -13.06
C ARG A 355 10.41 -10.95 -14.31
N TRP A 356 11.11 -11.64 -15.20
CA TRP A 356 10.51 -12.40 -16.28
C TRP A 356 10.78 -13.89 -16.06
N THR A 357 9.75 -14.74 -16.17
CA THR A 357 9.92 -16.20 -16.17
C THR A 357 9.09 -16.88 -17.25
N SER A 358 9.54 -18.07 -17.65
CA SER A 358 8.88 -18.88 -18.67
C SER A 358 7.75 -19.76 -18.14
N ARG A 359 7.27 -19.56 -16.91
CA ARG A 359 6.27 -20.45 -16.30
C ARG A 359 4.96 -20.48 -17.10
N PRO A 360 4.26 -21.64 -17.17
CA PRO A 360 4.65 -22.97 -16.67
C PRO A 360 5.38 -23.83 -17.73
N GLN A 361 6.06 -23.22 -18.72
CA GLN A 361 6.65 -23.90 -19.89
C GLN A 361 7.92 -24.70 -19.55
N LYS A 362 7.77 -25.79 -18.79
CA LYS A 362 8.89 -26.69 -18.44
C LYS A 362 9.46 -27.38 -19.67
N ASN A 363 10.77 -27.64 -19.68
CA ASN A 363 11.49 -28.39 -20.73
C ASN A 363 11.44 -27.77 -22.13
N LYS A 364 10.88 -26.56 -22.31
CA LYS A 364 10.79 -25.89 -23.60
C LYS A 364 11.86 -24.81 -23.72
N PRO A 365 12.69 -24.81 -24.79
CA PRO A 365 13.59 -23.70 -25.08
C PRO A 365 12.84 -22.37 -25.16
N GLN A 366 13.45 -21.30 -24.66
CA GLN A 366 12.87 -19.96 -24.59
C GLN A 366 13.82 -18.93 -25.20
N TRP A 367 13.28 -17.78 -25.57
CA TRP A 367 14.06 -16.62 -25.96
C TRP A 367 13.49 -15.33 -25.40
N VAL A 368 14.36 -14.36 -25.18
CA VAL A 368 14.03 -12.95 -24.90
C VAL A 368 14.78 -12.09 -25.91
N GLU A 369 14.07 -11.19 -26.58
CA GLU A 369 14.59 -10.22 -27.54
C GLU A 369 14.48 -8.83 -26.95
N ALA A 370 15.55 -8.05 -27.06
CA ALA A 370 15.57 -6.66 -26.62
C ALA A 370 16.15 -5.79 -27.74
N ARG A 371 15.36 -4.82 -28.20
CA ARG A 371 15.68 -3.91 -29.30
C ARG A 371 16.16 -2.57 -28.75
N PHE A 372 17.15 -1.97 -29.39
CA PHE A 372 17.68 -0.63 -29.05
C PHE A 372 16.86 0.48 -29.72
N ASP A 373 17.04 1.72 -29.29
CA ASP A 373 16.42 2.90 -29.92
C ASP A 373 16.99 3.20 -31.31
N THR A 374 18.29 2.92 -31.47
CA THR A 374 19.12 3.20 -32.63
C THR A 374 20.14 2.07 -32.79
N THR A 375 20.78 1.97 -33.94
CA THR A 375 21.85 0.99 -34.16
C THR A 375 23.06 1.33 -33.26
N LYS A 376 23.40 0.45 -32.31
CA LYS A 376 24.49 0.66 -31.33
C LYS A 376 25.70 -0.22 -31.60
N SER A 377 26.89 0.25 -31.22
CA SER A 377 28.12 -0.55 -31.15
C SER A 377 28.24 -1.21 -29.77
N LEU A 378 28.08 -2.53 -29.68
CA LEU A 378 28.12 -3.27 -28.43
C LEU A 378 29.55 -3.42 -27.90
N ARG A 379 29.72 -3.11 -26.60
CA ARG A 379 30.91 -3.42 -25.81
C ARG A 379 30.73 -4.72 -25.02
N SER A 380 29.59 -4.88 -24.36
CA SER A 380 29.29 -6.07 -23.55
C SER A 380 27.79 -6.29 -23.38
N VAL A 381 27.41 -7.52 -23.08
CA VAL A 381 26.03 -7.89 -22.68
C VAL A 381 26.10 -8.74 -21.42
N GLY A 382 25.34 -8.36 -20.38
CA GLY A 382 25.26 -9.09 -19.12
C GLY A 382 23.85 -9.57 -18.84
N VAL A 383 23.69 -10.86 -18.51
CA VAL A 383 22.39 -11.41 -18.10
C VAL A 383 22.41 -11.79 -16.62
N TYR A 384 21.43 -11.31 -15.87
CA TYR A 384 21.23 -11.69 -14.47
C TYR A 384 20.12 -12.74 -14.35
N TRP A 385 20.50 -13.98 -14.03
CA TRP A 385 19.57 -15.10 -13.99
C TRP A 385 18.73 -15.14 -12.71
N MET A 386 17.47 -15.54 -12.87
CA MET A 386 16.55 -15.88 -11.79
C MET A 386 16.60 -17.38 -11.50
N GLN A 387 16.58 -17.77 -10.23
CA GLN A 387 16.20 -19.11 -9.79
C GLN A 387 15.42 -19.06 -8.48
N ASP A 388 14.61 -20.08 -8.23
CA ASP A 388 14.00 -20.29 -6.93
C ASP A 388 14.06 -21.75 -6.47
N ARG A 389 13.42 -22.02 -5.33
CA ARG A 389 13.35 -23.35 -4.73
C ARG A 389 12.36 -24.27 -5.45
N PHE A 390 11.55 -23.73 -6.37
CA PHE A 390 10.49 -24.44 -7.07
C PHE A 390 10.98 -24.81 -8.48
N ASP A 391 10.30 -24.33 -9.51
CA ASP A 391 10.42 -24.77 -10.89
C ASP A 391 11.26 -23.85 -11.79
N VAL A 392 11.67 -22.65 -11.35
CA VAL A 392 12.59 -21.82 -12.16
C VAL A 392 14.02 -22.05 -11.72
N LYS A 393 14.86 -22.46 -12.68
CA LYS A 393 16.29 -22.73 -12.50
C LYS A 393 17.10 -21.93 -13.52
N PHE A 394 18.38 -21.77 -13.24
CA PHE A 394 19.31 -21.31 -14.26
C PHE A 394 19.27 -22.23 -15.49
N PRO A 395 19.42 -21.67 -16.71
CA PRO A 395 19.38 -22.46 -17.92
C PRO A 395 20.47 -23.53 -17.90
N ALA A 396 20.22 -24.65 -18.59
CA ALA A 396 21.26 -25.64 -18.86
C ALA A 396 22.32 -25.05 -19.80
N GLU A 397 21.85 -24.33 -20.83
CA GLU A 397 22.66 -23.66 -21.84
C GLU A 397 21.97 -22.36 -22.24
N TRP A 398 22.76 -21.35 -22.60
CA TRP A 398 22.24 -20.14 -23.22
C TRP A 398 23.21 -19.61 -24.27
N SER A 399 22.69 -18.81 -25.19
CA SER A 399 23.49 -18.14 -26.23
C SER A 399 22.89 -16.78 -26.57
N LEU A 400 23.69 -15.93 -27.21
CA LEU A 400 23.24 -14.66 -27.76
C LEU A 400 23.19 -14.70 -29.29
N GLU A 401 22.20 -14.02 -29.85
CA GLU A 401 22.18 -13.59 -31.24
C GLU A 401 22.06 -12.07 -31.28
N VAL A 402 22.59 -11.43 -32.32
CA VAL A 402 22.44 -10.00 -32.59
C VAL A 402 21.72 -9.80 -33.91
N GLU A 403 20.89 -8.79 -33.99
CA GLU A 403 20.25 -8.41 -35.24
C GLU A 403 21.11 -7.37 -35.98
N GLN A 404 21.53 -7.71 -37.19
CA GLN A 404 22.29 -6.84 -38.07
C GLN A 404 21.60 -6.79 -39.43
N ASN A 405 21.20 -5.59 -39.87
CA ASN A 405 20.49 -5.40 -41.14
C ASN A 405 19.25 -6.30 -41.29
N GLY A 406 18.47 -6.44 -40.21
CA GLY A 406 17.25 -7.26 -40.18
C GLY A 406 17.46 -8.78 -40.16
N LYS A 407 18.70 -9.25 -39.95
CA LYS A 407 19.03 -10.68 -39.84
C LYS A 407 19.64 -11.00 -38.49
N TRP A 408 19.19 -12.09 -37.89
CA TRP A 408 19.75 -12.62 -36.65
C TRP A 408 21.03 -13.41 -36.95
N MET A 409 22.14 -12.95 -36.36
CA MET A 409 23.46 -13.53 -36.49
C MET A 409 23.91 -14.08 -35.13
N PRO A 410 24.60 -15.23 -35.06
CA PRO A 410 25.18 -15.71 -33.82
C PRO A 410 26.17 -14.70 -33.22
N PHE A 411 26.06 -14.44 -31.92
CA PHE A 411 27.01 -13.59 -31.20
C PHE A 411 28.32 -14.36 -30.98
N GLN A 412 29.36 -13.99 -31.73
CA GLN A 412 30.69 -14.60 -31.57
C GLN A 412 31.35 -14.07 -30.29
N LEU A 413 31.69 -14.96 -29.36
CA LEU A 413 32.30 -14.59 -28.10
C LEU A 413 33.78 -14.21 -28.24
N TYR A 414 34.21 -13.22 -27.49
CA TYR A 414 35.63 -13.00 -27.22
C TYR A 414 36.26 -14.26 -26.63
N THR A 415 37.50 -14.57 -26.99
CA THR A 415 38.08 -15.92 -26.80
C THR A 415 38.11 -16.41 -25.34
N THR A 416 38.13 -15.50 -24.37
CA THR A 416 38.13 -15.84 -22.93
C THR A 416 36.75 -16.00 -22.32
N ASP A 417 35.70 -15.63 -23.05
CA ASP A 417 34.35 -15.57 -22.54
C ASP A 417 33.60 -16.89 -22.73
N ARG A 418 32.59 -17.09 -21.88
CA ARG A 418 31.72 -18.26 -21.93
C ARG A 418 30.34 -17.91 -21.41
N TYR A 419 29.35 -18.63 -21.90
CA TYR A 419 27.96 -18.53 -21.45
C TYR A 419 27.79 -19.20 -20.08
N ASP A 420 28.23 -18.51 -19.02
CA ASP A 420 28.13 -18.94 -17.62
C ASP A 420 26.72 -18.69 -17.02
N THR A 421 26.42 -19.39 -15.93
CA THR A 421 25.16 -19.23 -15.17
C THR A 421 25.41 -19.00 -13.67
N ARG A 422 26.39 -18.15 -13.34
CA ARG A 422 26.77 -17.82 -11.97
C ARG A 422 25.64 -17.07 -11.27
N ALA A 423 25.35 -17.47 -10.04
CA ALA A 423 24.35 -16.82 -9.19
C ALA A 423 24.81 -15.44 -8.71
N ASN A 424 23.82 -14.58 -8.44
CA ASN A 424 23.96 -13.30 -7.76
C ASN A 424 24.92 -12.31 -8.44
N ARG A 425 24.98 -12.33 -9.76
CA ARG A 425 25.78 -11.42 -10.60
C ARG A 425 25.30 -11.44 -12.04
N TYR A 426 25.69 -10.41 -12.80
CA TYR A 426 25.63 -10.46 -14.25
C TYR A 426 26.61 -11.50 -14.81
N ASN A 427 26.12 -12.30 -15.74
CA ASN A 427 26.93 -13.19 -16.57
C ASN A 427 27.23 -12.43 -17.86
N VAL A 428 28.37 -11.74 -17.85
CA VAL A 428 28.79 -10.80 -18.90
C VAL A 428 29.57 -11.53 -19.98
N VAL A 429 29.25 -11.20 -21.23
CA VAL A 429 29.97 -11.65 -22.42
C VAL A 429 30.30 -10.47 -23.34
N HIS A 430 31.42 -10.58 -24.05
CA HIS A 430 31.97 -9.57 -24.95
C HIS A 430 32.01 -10.10 -26.39
N PRO A 431 31.82 -9.23 -27.40
CA PRO A 431 31.89 -9.64 -28.79
C PRO A 431 33.34 -9.91 -29.22
N ALA A 432 33.54 -10.89 -30.11
CA ALA A 432 34.85 -11.26 -30.63
C ALA A 432 35.51 -10.17 -31.50
N ALA A 433 34.69 -9.27 -32.05
CA ALA A 433 35.08 -8.15 -32.90
C ALA A 433 34.06 -7.01 -32.73
N PRO A 434 34.39 -5.76 -33.13
CA PRO A 434 33.45 -4.64 -33.10
C PRO A 434 32.10 -5.02 -33.73
N THR A 435 31.04 -5.03 -32.92
CA THR A 435 29.72 -5.55 -33.31
C THR A 435 28.70 -4.44 -33.20
N ARG A 436 28.19 -4.01 -34.36
CA ARG A 436 27.12 -3.01 -34.45
C ARG A 436 25.80 -3.70 -34.75
N CYS A 437 24.74 -3.43 -33.99
CA CYS A 437 23.47 -4.14 -34.09
C CYS A 437 22.27 -3.31 -33.60
N ASP A 438 21.08 -3.74 -34.00
CA ASP A 438 19.80 -3.10 -33.65
C ASP A 438 19.08 -3.76 -32.48
N ALA A 439 19.41 -5.02 -32.19
CA ALA A 439 18.79 -5.80 -31.12
C ALA A 439 19.68 -6.98 -30.68
N ILE A 440 19.41 -7.49 -29.48
CA ILE A 440 19.97 -8.72 -28.94
C ILE A 440 18.85 -9.75 -28.70
N ARG A 441 19.17 -11.04 -28.84
CA ARG A 441 18.30 -12.16 -28.45
C ARG A 441 19.05 -13.12 -27.55
N VAL A 442 18.55 -13.30 -26.34
CA VAL A 442 19.01 -14.33 -25.40
C VAL A 442 18.22 -15.60 -25.66
N ARG A 443 18.88 -16.68 -26.06
CA ARG A 443 18.28 -18.01 -26.20
C ARG A 443 18.64 -18.87 -25.01
N MET A 444 17.69 -19.62 -24.47
CA MET A 444 17.85 -20.39 -23.25
C MET A 444 17.29 -21.79 -23.43
N THR A 445 18.07 -22.79 -23.06
CA THR A 445 17.61 -24.17 -22.92
C THR A 445 17.40 -24.46 -21.43
N PRO A 446 16.17 -24.80 -20.99
CA PRO A 446 15.92 -25.11 -19.58
C PRO A 446 16.61 -26.41 -19.17
N LYS A 447 16.90 -26.55 -17.87
CA LYS A 447 17.22 -27.84 -17.26
C LYS A 447 16.00 -28.76 -17.28
N LYS A 448 16.24 -30.07 -17.14
CA LYS A 448 15.17 -31.06 -17.02
C LYS A 448 14.18 -30.68 -15.91
N ASP A 449 12.90 -30.72 -16.25
CA ASP A 449 11.73 -30.42 -15.42
C ASP A 449 11.69 -29.01 -14.84
N ALA A 450 12.40 -28.07 -15.47
CA ALA A 450 12.49 -26.68 -15.06
C ALA A 450 11.98 -25.68 -16.13
N CYS A 451 11.61 -24.50 -15.65
CA CYS A 451 11.44 -23.25 -16.38
C CYS A 451 12.72 -22.39 -16.25
N VAL A 452 12.83 -21.31 -17.02
CA VAL A 452 13.93 -20.33 -16.94
C VAL A 452 13.40 -18.95 -16.54
N GLY A 453 14.28 -18.07 -16.07
CA GLY A 453 13.92 -16.70 -15.74
C GLY A 453 15.12 -15.75 -15.74
N ILE A 454 14.81 -14.47 -15.98
CA ILE A 454 15.77 -13.36 -16.04
C ILE A 454 15.27 -12.27 -15.09
N LEU A 455 16.20 -11.68 -14.35
CA LEU A 455 15.94 -10.51 -13.50
C LEU A 455 16.29 -9.20 -14.20
N GLU A 456 17.39 -9.18 -14.96
CA GLU A 456 17.86 -7.97 -15.64
C GLU A 456 18.80 -8.34 -16.79
N ILE A 457 18.82 -7.52 -17.84
CA ILE A 457 19.81 -7.57 -18.93
C ILE A 457 20.43 -6.19 -19.03
N ILE A 458 21.76 -6.15 -18.98
CA ILE A 458 22.53 -4.93 -19.27
C ILE A 458 23.18 -5.07 -20.64
N ALA A 459 23.18 -3.99 -21.41
CA ALA A 459 23.95 -3.85 -22.63
C ALA A 459 24.78 -2.57 -22.52
N GLU A 460 26.09 -2.71 -22.66
CA GLU A 460 27.03 -1.59 -22.65
C GLU A 460 27.52 -1.34 -24.07
N PHE A 461 27.74 -0.07 -24.40
CA PHE A 461 28.13 0.36 -25.73
C PHE A 461 29.52 0.98 -25.72
N GLU A 462 30.19 0.94 -26.86
CA GLU A 462 31.44 1.70 -27.07
C GLU A 462 31.15 3.21 -27.01
N GLU A 463 32.12 4.01 -26.56
CA GLU A 463 32.01 5.48 -26.66
C GLU A 463 32.06 5.86 -28.15
N GLU A 464 31.02 6.55 -28.62
CA GLU A 464 30.89 7.02 -30.01
C GLU A 464 31.64 8.33 -30.28
#